data_AF-A0A962FT23-F1
#
_entry.id   AF-A0A962FT23-F1
#
_cell.length_a   1.000
_cell.length_b   1.000
_cell.length_c   1.000
_cell.angle_alpha   90.00
_cell.angle_beta   90.00
_cell.angle_gamma   90.00
#
_symmetry.space_group_name_H-M   'P 1'
#
loop_
_entity.id
_entity.type
_entity.pdbx_description
1 polymer ?
#
loop_
_entity_poly.entity_id
_entity_poly.type
_entity_poly.pdbx_seq_one_letter_code
_entity_poly.pdbx_strand_id
1 'polypeptide(L)'
;MTDKTVIAEALQTRLREQIDLINESIEKVRSREIVTLDGMDDTVATICHDIETGDPDVARSMGALMGEMVGRLEDLATALNDFQVWAEEHEQHDS
;
A
#
# COMPACT_ATOMS: atom_id res chain seq x y z
N MET A 1 30.42 9.03 2.31
CA MET A 1 29.56 8.05 3.02
C MET A 1 28.16 8.60 3.34
N THR A 2 27.88 9.88 3.12
CA THR A 2 26.64 10.54 3.57
C THR A 2 25.42 10.34 2.66
N ASP A 3 25.62 9.99 1.39
CA ASP A 3 24.57 10.01 0.37
C ASP A 3 23.63 8.80 0.44
N LYS A 4 24.21 7.59 0.57
CA LYS A 4 23.44 6.33 0.60
C LYS A 4 22.51 6.22 1.81
N THR A 5 22.93 6.73 2.97
CA THR A 5 22.13 6.69 4.20
C THR A 5 20.90 7.59 4.07
N VAL A 6 21.06 8.80 3.54
CA VAL A 6 19.94 9.74 3.34
C VAL A 6 18.94 9.18 2.33
N ILE A 7 19.41 8.58 1.23
CA ILE A 7 18.54 7.93 0.23
C ILE A 7 17.78 6.76 0.86
N ALA A 8 18.45 5.91 1.64
CA ALA A 8 17.81 4.79 2.33
C ALA A 8 16.73 5.25 3.32
N GLU A 9 17.01 6.28 4.12
CA GLU A 9 16.06 6.86 5.07
C GLU A 9 14.83 7.47 4.37
N ALA A 10 15.05 8.14 3.24
CA ALA A 10 13.98 8.73 2.44
C ALA A 10 13.06 7.65 1.83
N LEU A 11 13.64 6.59 1.24
CA LEU A 11 12.87 5.46 0.70
C LEU A 11 12.13 4.70 1.80
N GLN A 12 12.77 4.48 2.94
CA GLN A 12 12.16 3.84 4.09
C GLN A 12 10.96 4.65 4.62
N THR A 13 11.09 5.97 4.68
CA THR A 13 10.00 6.86 5.11
C THR A 13 8.83 6.75 4.13
N ARG A 14 9.09 6.89 2.82
CA ARG A 14 8.05 6.78 1.78
C ARG A 14 7.33 5.43 1.82
N LEU A 15 8.07 4.33 2.01
CA LEU A 15 7.47 3.00 2.14
C LEU A 15 6.54 2.90 3.35
N ARG A 16 6.95 3.43 4.51
CA ARG A 16 6.14 3.41 5.72
C ARG A 16 4.89 4.25 5.57
N GLU A 17 5.02 5.47 5.05
CA GLU A 17 3.87 6.33 4.77
C GLU A 17 2.86 5.65 3.83
N GLN A 18 3.35 4.94 2.81
CA GLN A 18 2.49 4.19 1.91
C GLN A 18 1.80 2.99 2.60
N ILE A 19 2.53 2.25 3.44
CA ILE A 19 1.97 1.16 4.25
C ILE A 19 0.87 1.69 5.18
N ASP A 20 1.11 2.81 5.85
CA ASP A 20 0.15 3.43 6.77
C ASP A 20 -1.12 3.87 6.02
N LEU A 21 -0.98 4.44 4.82
CA LEU A 21 -2.11 4.85 3.98
C LEU A 21 -2.93 3.64 3.50
N ILE A 22 -2.26 2.53 3.14
CA ILE A 22 -2.94 1.27 2.80
C ILE A 22 -3.70 0.73 4.03
N ASN A 23 -3.09 0.73 5.21
CA ASN A 23 -3.74 0.29 6.45
C ASN A 23 -4.98 1.13 6.78
N GLU A 24 -4.89 2.46 6.69
CA GLU A 24 -6.03 3.34 6.88
C GLU A 24 -7.15 3.05 5.87
N SER A 25 -6.79 2.78 4.62
CA SER A 25 -7.75 2.41 3.57
C SER A 25 -8.45 1.08 3.89
N ILE A 26 -7.71 0.07 4.39
CA ILE A 26 -8.29 -1.20 4.84
C ILE A 26 -9.31 -0.96 5.96
N GLU A 27 -8.98 -0.15 6.96
CA GLU A 27 -9.86 0.13 8.09
C GLU A 27 -11.15 0.83 7.64
N LYS A 28 -11.04 1.80 6.73
CA LYS A 28 -12.20 2.49 6.14
C LYS A 28 -13.11 1.54 5.35
N VAL A 29 -12.53 0.72 4.47
CA VAL A 29 -13.29 -0.28 3.70
C VAL A 29 -14.02 -1.26 4.63
N ARG A 30 -13.34 -1.77 5.67
CA ARG A 30 -13.95 -2.65 6.68
C ARG A 30 -15.05 -1.98 7.48
N SER A 31 -14.94 -0.67 7.67
CA SER A 31 -15.95 0.17 8.31
C SER A 31 -17.08 0.58 7.36
N ARG A 32 -17.07 0.06 6.12
CA ARG A 32 -18.03 0.34 5.04
C ARG A 32 -18.03 1.80 4.59
N GLU A 33 -16.90 2.48 4.76
CA GLU A 33 -16.68 3.81 4.24
C GLU A 33 -16.16 3.75 2.81
N ILE A 34 -16.61 4.69 1.97
CA ILE A 34 -16.07 4.84 0.62
C ILE A 34 -14.63 5.36 0.74
N VAL A 35 -13.71 4.64 0.11
CA VAL A 35 -12.31 5.05 -0.01
C VAL A 35 -11.99 5.48 -1.43
N THR A 36 -11.10 6.45 -1.56
CA THR A 36 -10.50 6.83 -2.84
C THR A 36 -9.07 6.30 -2.86
N LEU A 37 -8.76 5.46 -3.84
CA LEU A 37 -7.45 4.81 -3.99
C LEU A 37 -6.66 5.38 -5.19
N ASP A 38 -7.10 6.52 -5.71
CA ASP A 38 -6.54 7.15 -6.91
C ASP A 38 -5.03 7.39 -6.75
N GLY A 39 -4.25 6.90 -7.72
CA GLY A 39 -2.80 7.07 -7.76
C GLY A 39 -2.02 6.22 -6.75
N MET A 40 -2.68 5.33 -6.01
CA MET A 40 -1.99 4.38 -5.13
C MET A 40 -1.06 3.45 -5.92
N ASP A 41 -1.52 2.96 -7.06
CA ASP A 41 -0.76 2.13 -7.99
C ASP A 41 0.46 2.86 -8.56
N ASP A 42 0.28 4.10 -9.03
CA ASP A 42 1.37 4.95 -9.53
C ASP A 42 2.42 5.22 -8.43
N THR A 43 1.97 5.49 -7.22
CA THR A 43 2.85 5.74 -6.06
C THR A 43 3.66 4.51 -5.70
N VAL A 44 3.00 3.35 -5.60
CA VAL A 44 3.67 2.06 -5.33
C VAL A 44 4.65 1.73 -6.46
N ALA A 45 4.26 1.88 -7.71
CA ALA A 45 5.12 1.64 -8.86
C ALA A 45 6.38 2.52 -8.83
N THR A 46 6.23 3.80 -8.48
CA THR A 46 7.36 4.73 -8.34
C THR A 46 8.31 4.29 -7.23
N ILE A 47 7.78 3.91 -6.06
CA ILE A 47 8.62 3.43 -4.94
C ILE A 47 9.38 2.16 -5.34
N CYS A 48 8.71 1.20 -5.97
CA CYS A 48 9.32 -0.03 -6.46
C CYS A 48 10.44 0.27 -7.47
N HIS A 49 10.19 1.18 -8.41
CA HIS A 49 11.16 1.58 -9.42
C HIS A 49 12.40 2.24 -8.80
N ASP A 50 12.20 3.16 -7.85
CA ASP A 50 13.29 3.85 -7.16
C ASP A 50 14.17 2.86 -6.36
N ILE A 51 13.55 1.83 -5.78
CA ILE A 51 14.26 0.76 -5.07
C ILE A 51 15.02 -0.15 -6.04
N GLU A 52 14.39 -0.56 -7.14
CA GLU A 52 14.97 -1.47 -8.14
C GLU A 52 16.17 -0.83 -8.86
N THR A 53 16.06 0.45 -9.21
CA THR A 53 17.10 1.19 -9.94
C THR A 53 18.14 1.83 -9.02
N GLY A 54 17.89 1.82 -7.70
CA GLY A 54 18.77 2.39 -6.69
C GLY A 54 20.01 1.56 -6.39
N ASP A 55 20.70 1.93 -5.31
CA ASP A 55 21.86 1.20 -4.83
C ASP A 55 21.46 -0.20 -4.32
N PRO A 56 22.14 -1.30 -4.73
CA PRO A 56 21.74 -2.66 -4.35
C PRO A 56 21.74 -2.94 -2.84
N ASP A 57 22.59 -2.27 -2.06
CA ASP A 57 22.61 -2.45 -0.61
C ASP A 57 21.43 -1.76 0.07
N VAL A 58 21.00 -0.61 -0.48
CA VAL A 58 19.77 0.07 -0.08
C VAL A 58 18.55 -0.76 -0.48
N ALA A 59 18.51 -1.28 -1.71
CA ALA A 59 17.42 -2.14 -2.16
C ALA A 59 17.25 -3.38 -1.26
N ARG A 60 18.38 -4.02 -0.90
CA ARG A 60 18.38 -5.17 0.02
C ARG A 60 17.84 -4.82 1.40
N SER A 61 18.14 -3.63 1.93
CA SER A 61 17.66 -3.22 3.25
C SER A 61 16.15 -2.89 3.26
N MET A 62 15.56 -2.55 2.11
CA MET A 62 14.12 -2.28 1.98
C MET A 62 13.27 -3.56 1.83
N GLY A 63 13.86 -4.73 1.57
CA GLY A 63 13.13 -5.95 1.21
C GLY A 63 12.04 -6.37 2.20
N ALA A 64 12.27 -6.19 3.51
CA ALA A 64 11.26 -6.52 4.52
C ALA A 64 10.04 -5.58 4.46
N LEU A 65 10.26 -4.27 4.30
CA LEU A 65 9.18 -3.28 4.18
C LEU A 65 8.42 -3.42 2.86
N MET A 66 9.12 -3.75 1.77
CA MET A 66 8.49 -4.08 0.49
C MET A 66 7.55 -5.29 0.64
N GLY A 67 8.00 -6.35 1.31
CA GLY A 67 7.17 -7.51 1.59
C GLY A 67 5.95 -7.17 2.45
N GLU A 68 6.12 -6.30 3.46
CA GLU A 68 5.01 -5.80 4.27
C GLU A 68 4.00 -5.01 3.44
N MET A 69 4.46 -4.07 2.61
CA MET A 69 3.60 -3.29 1.71
C MET A 69 2.78 -4.18 0.77
N VAL A 70 3.42 -5.19 0.17
CA VAL A 70 2.71 -6.17 -0.68
C VAL A 70 1.64 -6.92 0.10
N GLY A 71 1.97 -7.41 1.30
CA GLY A 71 0.98 -8.07 2.17
C GLY A 71 -0.20 -7.15 2.53
N ARG A 72 0.04 -5.85 2.75
CA ARG A 72 -1.04 -4.88 2.99
C ARG A 72 -1.91 -4.63 1.75
N LEU A 73 -1.33 -4.62 0.56
CA LEU A 73 -2.11 -4.53 -0.68
C LEU A 73 -3.00 -5.77 -0.89
N GLU A 74 -2.52 -6.96 -0.53
CA GLU A 74 -3.32 -8.19 -0.55
C GLU A 74 -4.46 -8.16 0.49
N ASP A 75 -4.18 -7.67 1.69
CA ASP A 75 -5.19 -7.45 2.74
C ASP A 75 -6.27 -6.45 2.26
N LEU A 76 -5.86 -5.38 1.58
CA LEU A 76 -6.77 -4.37 1.01
C LEU A 76 -7.64 -4.96 -0.11
N ALA A 77 -7.04 -5.71 -1.03
CA ALA A 77 -7.78 -6.38 -2.11
C ALA A 77 -8.85 -7.32 -1.52
N THR A 78 -8.51 -8.05 -0.47
CA THR A 78 -9.46 -8.93 0.25
C THR A 78 -10.58 -8.12 0.88
N ALA A 79 -10.26 -7.04 1.61
CA ALA A 79 -11.27 -6.18 2.24
C ALA A 79 -12.24 -5.55 1.23
N LEU A 80 -11.74 -5.11 0.07
CA LEU A 80 -12.55 -4.56 -1.02
C LEU A 80 -13.49 -5.61 -1.61
N ASN A 81 -13.01 -6.83 -1.82
CA ASN A 81 -13.84 -7.94 -2.29
C ASN A 81 -14.97 -8.26 -1.29
N ASP A 82 -14.66 -8.33 0.00
CA ASP A 82 -15.66 -8.56 1.04
C ASP A 82 -16.70 -7.44 1.10
N PHE A 83 -16.25 -6.18 0.94
CA PHE A 83 -17.14 -5.02 0.87
C PHE A 83 -18.06 -5.07 -0.34
N GLN A 84 -17.55 -5.46 -1.52
CA GLN A 84 -18.33 -5.62 -2.73
C GLN A 84 -19.42 -6.69 -2.55
N VAL A 85 -19.07 -7.87 -2.03
CA VAL A 85 -20.04 -8.95 -1.74
C VAL A 85 -21.12 -8.45 -0.78
N TRP A 86 -20.73 -7.75 0.29
CA TRP A 86 -21.69 -7.16 1.22
C TRP A 86 -22.64 -6.18 0.53
N ALA A 87 -22.11 -5.29 -0.32
CA ALA A 87 -22.91 -4.29 -1.03
C ALA A 87 -23.94 -4.94 -1.98
N GLU A 88 -23.54 -5.98 -2.71
CA GLU A 88 -24.43 -6.73 -3.63
C GLU A 88 -25.59 -7.43 -2.89
N GLU A 89 -25.35 -7.96 -1.69
CA GLU A 89 -26.40 -8.58 -0.86
C GLU A 89 -27.41 -7.55 -0.31
N HIS A 90 -26.96 -6.32 -0.06
CA HIS A 90 -27.78 -5.28 0.59
C HIS A 90 -28.50 -4.37 -0.40
N GLU A 91 -28.06 -4.28 -1.66
CA GLU A 91 -28.83 -3.61 -2.73
C GLU A 91 -30.08 -4.40 -3.15
N GLN A 92 -30.09 -5.73 -2.98
CA GLN A 92 -31.22 -6.59 -3.38
C GLN A 92 -32.44 -6.52 -2.44
N HIS A 93 -32.31 -5.88 -1.27
CA HIS A 93 -33.38 -5.79 -0.26
C HIS A 93 -34.16 -4.47 -0.28
N ASP A 94 -33.72 -3.48 -1.08
CA ASP A 94 -34.36 -2.16 -1.23
C ASP A 94 -35.12 -1.99 -2.56
N SER A 95 -35.25 -3.06 -3.38
CA SER A 95 -36.06 -3.10 -4.61
C SER A 95 -37.32 -3.96 -4.46
#